data_AF-F1DIE4-F1
#
_entry.id   AF-F1DIE4-F1
#
_cell.length_a   1.000
_cell.length_b   1.000
_cell.length_c   1.000
_cell.angle_alpha   90.00
_cell.angle_beta   90.00
_cell.angle_gamma   90.00
#
_symmetry.space_group_name_H-M   'P 1'
#
loop_
_entity.id
_entity.type
_entity.pdbx_description
1 polymer ?
#
loop_
_entity_poly.entity_id
_entity_poly.type
_entity_poly.pdbx_seq_one_letter_code
_entity_poly.pdbx_strand_id
1 'polypeptide(L)'
;IYTPQGPRDRRVRLSIGIARKFFDLQELLGFDKPSKTLDWLLSKSKAVIKEFVYSKSAKSLSFSPSECEEVLSNGNSLGPDVKGKLVANNHKCKDSLNLATELRAKARERARERTKEKMC
;
A
#
# COMPACT_ATOMS: atom_id res chain seq x y z
N ILE A 1 -15.90 -0.92 4.00
CA ILE A 1 -17.04 -0.08 4.44
C ILE A 1 -17.78 0.38 3.20
N TYR A 2 -19.10 0.50 3.25
CA TYR A 2 -19.86 1.13 2.17
C TYR A 2 -20.04 2.61 2.49
N THR A 3 -19.71 3.46 1.53
CA THR A 3 -19.89 4.92 1.62
C THR A 3 -20.74 5.37 0.43
N PRO A 4 -21.33 6.59 0.45
CA PRO A 4 -22.00 7.14 -0.72
C PRO A 4 -21.11 7.22 -1.98
N GLN A 5 -19.78 7.19 -1.79
CA GLN A 5 -18.77 7.18 -2.87
C GLN A 5 -18.38 5.75 -3.29
N GLY A 6 -19.07 4.72 -2.80
CA GLY A 6 -18.82 3.31 -3.09
C GLY A 6 -18.11 2.54 -1.96
N PRO A 7 -17.75 1.26 -2.21
CA PRO A 7 -17.01 0.42 -1.26
C PRO A 7 -15.59 0.93 -1.02
N ARG A 8 -15.16 0.97 0.24
CA ARG A 8 -13.80 1.33 0.67
C ARG A 8 -13.18 0.25 1.53
N ASP A 9 -11.87 0.07 1.46
CA ASP A 9 -11.13 -0.76 2.43
C ASP A 9 -11.23 -0.15 3.84
N ARG A 10 -11.29 -1.02 4.84
CA ARG A 10 -11.31 -0.64 6.26
C ARG A 10 -9.91 -0.39 6.81
N ARG A 11 -8.89 -0.91 6.13
CA ARG A 11 -7.49 -0.85 6.59
C ARG A 11 -6.84 0.43 6.10
N VAL A 12 -6.03 1.03 6.96
CA VAL A 12 -5.20 2.18 6.62
C VAL A 12 -3.75 1.72 6.61
N ARG A 13 -3.03 2.00 5.53
CA ARG A 13 -1.58 1.74 5.43
C ARG A 13 -0.85 3.03 5.76
N LEU A 14 -0.06 3.01 6.82
CA LEU A 14 0.75 4.14 7.24
C LEU A 14 2.16 4.03 6.68
N SER A 15 2.81 5.17 6.41
CA SER A 15 4.24 5.19 6.13
C SER A 15 5.00 4.79 7.39
N ILE A 16 6.23 4.27 7.23
CA ILE A 16 7.04 3.80 8.36
C ILE A 16 7.24 4.88 9.44
N GLY A 17 7.48 6.14 9.02
CA GLY A 17 7.68 7.24 9.94
C GLY A 17 6.42 7.61 10.73
N ILE A 18 5.26 7.53 10.10
CA ILE A 18 3.97 7.81 10.76
C ILE A 18 3.56 6.64 11.65
N ALA A 19 3.80 5.40 11.20
CA ALA A 19 3.49 4.21 11.95
C ALA A 19 4.17 4.20 13.32
N ARG A 20 5.47 4.57 13.40
CA ARG A 20 6.18 4.70 14.69
C ARG A 20 5.46 5.65 15.64
N LYS A 21 5.27 6.91 15.23
CA LYS A 21 4.58 7.93 16.04
C LYS A 21 3.16 7.50 16.46
N PHE A 22 2.46 6.80 15.57
CA PHE A 22 1.10 6.33 15.83
C PHE A 22 1.06 5.22 16.88
N PHE A 23 1.96 4.24 16.80
CA PHE A 23 2.01 3.14 17.77
C PHE A 23 2.59 3.59 19.11
N ASP A 24 3.58 4.49 19.13
CA ASP A 24 4.07 5.11 20.36
C ASP A 24 2.93 5.82 21.11
N LEU A 25 2.08 6.55 20.38
CA LEU A 25 0.90 7.19 20.94
C LEU A 25 -0.14 6.17 21.44
N GLN A 26 -0.33 5.06 20.72
CA GLN A 26 -1.23 4.00 21.15
C GLN A 26 -0.80 3.38 22.49
N GLU A 27 0.50 3.11 22.64
CA GLU A 27 1.08 2.60 23.88
C GLU A 27 0.93 3.62 25.02
N LEU A 28 1.21 4.90 24.76
CA LEU A 28 1.07 5.97 25.74
C LEU A 28 -0.37 6.12 26.24
N LEU A 29 -1.36 5.96 25.36
CA LEU A 29 -2.77 6.01 25.72
C LEU A 29 -3.28 4.71 26.35
N GLY A 30 -2.50 3.63 26.32
CA GLY A 30 -2.86 2.31 26.84
C GLY A 30 -4.00 1.65 26.06
N PHE A 31 -4.14 1.95 24.76
CA PHE A 31 -5.23 1.38 23.96
C PHE A 31 -4.82 0.05 23.31
N ASP A 32 -5.66 -0.96 23.50
CA ASP A 32 -5.50 -2.28 22.89
C ASP A 32 -5.76 -2.25 21.36
N LYS A 33 -6.67 -1.37 20.90
CA LYS A 33 -7.09 -1.31 19.50
C LYS A 33 -6.67 0.02 18.85
N PRO A 34 -6.01 -0.01 17.67
CA PRO A 34 -5.57 1.21 16.98
C PRO A 34 -6.74 2.12 16.56
N SER A 35 -7.93 1.54 16.34
CA SER A 35 -9.13 2.33 16.05
C SER A 35 -9.49 3.29 17.19
N LYS A 36 -9.22 2.94 18.46
CA LYS A 36 -9.47 3.81 19.60
C LYS A 36 -8.52 5.01 19.61
N THR A 37 -7.26 4.80 19.23
CA THR A 37 -6.28 5.87 19.05
C THR A 37 -6.72 6.84 17.94
N LEU A 38 -7.23 6.32 16.82
CA LEU A 38 -7.79 7.16 15.76
C LEU A 38 -9.02 7.95 16.23
N ASP A 39 -9.96 7.31 16.94
CA ASP A 39 -11.14 7.98 17.49
C ASP A 39 -10.75 9.10 18.46
N TRP A 40 -9.71 8.87 19.29
CA TRP A 40 -9.16 9.85 20.21
C TRP A 40 -8.52 11.02 19.45
N LEU A 41 -7.67 10.75 18.45
CA LEU A 41 -7.05 11.78 17.61
C LEU A 41 -8.11 12.65 16.92
N LEU A 42 -9.13 12.02 16.32
CA LEU A 42 -10.22 12.72 15.66
C LEU A 42 -11.04 13.53 16.66
N SER A 43 -11.24 13.04 17.89
CA SER A 43 -11.97 13.76 18.94
C SER A 43 -11.22 14.97 19.47
N LYS A 44 -9.90 14.87 19.67
CA LYS A 44 -9.06 15.99 20.11
C LYS A 44 -8.88 17.06 19.04
N SER A 45 -8.85 16.67 17.76
CA SER A 45 -8.66 17.61 16.64
C SER A 45 -9.96 18.27 16.13
N LYS A 46 -11.15 17.90 16.63
CA LYS A 46 -12.45 18.43 16.14
C LYS A 46 -12.51 19.96 16.10
N ALA A 47 -12.03 20.63 17.14
CA ALA A 47 -12.09 22.10 17.22
C ALA A 47 -11.23 22.76 16.14
N VAL A 48 -9.97 22.30 16.03
CA VAL A 48 -9.01 22.78 15.03
C VAL A 48 -9.50 22.53 13.61
N ILE A 49 -10.09 21.35 13.35
CA ILE A 49 -10.67 21.03 12.03
C ILE A 49 -11.83 21.97 11.69
N LYS A 50 -12.72 22.25 12.65
CA LYS A 50 -13.84 23.18 12.44
C LYS A 50 -13.36 24.60 12.10
N GLU A 51 -12.38 25.11 12.85
CA GLU A 51 -11.77 26.41 12.60
C GLU A 51 -11.08 26.46 11.23
N PHE A 52 -10.35 25.41 10.87
CA PHE A 52 -9.67 25.31 9.57
C PHE A 52 -10.67 25.33 8.39
N VAL A 53 -11.79 24.62 8.51
CA VAL A 53 -12.82 24.61 7.47
C VAL A 53 -13.46 26.00 7.30
N TYR A 54 -13.75 26.69 8.40
CA TYR A 54 -14.37 28.03 8.37
C TYR A 54 -13.42 29.10 7.81
N SER A 55 -12.15 29.08 8.21
CA SER A 55 -11.13 29.99 7.68
C SER A 55 -10.87 29.77 6.18
N LYS A 56 -10.97 28.52 5.70
CA LYS A 56 -10.83 28.22 4.26
C LYS A 56 -12.01 28.74 3.43
N SER A 57 -13.25 28.72 3.95
CA SER A 57 -14.40 29.32 3.25
C SER A 57 -14.36 30.85 3.21
N ALA A 58 -13.70 31.50 4.18
CA ALA A 58 -13.49 32.95 4.16
C ALA A 58 -12.39 33.37 3.16
N LYS A 59 -11.48 32.47 2.79
CA LYS A 59 -10.31 32.76 1.93
C LYS A 59 -10.53 32.44 0.44
N SER A 60 -11.72 31.97 0.04
CA SER A 60 -12.05 31.65 -1.35
C SER A 60 -12.44 32.87 -2.20
N LEU A 61 -12.26 34.10 -1.72
CA LEU A 61 -12.45 35.33 -2.50
C LEU A 61 -11.14 35.96 -3.05
N SER A 62 -9.96 35.38 -2.77
CA SER A 62 -8.71 35.91 -3.33
C SER A 62 -7.59 34.86 -3.41
N PHE A 63 -7.60 34.05 -4.46
CA PHE A 63 -6.38 33.39 -4.94
C PHE A 63 -6.29 33.47 -6.48
N SER A 64 -5.50 34.43 -6.95
CA SER A 64 -4.84 34.48 -8.26
C SER A 64 -3.43 35.02 -7.97
N PRO A 65 -2.33 34.31 -8.30
CA PRO A 65 -1.67 34.35 -9.64
C PRO A 65 -1.07 32.97 -10.06
N SER A 66 -1.11 32.56 -11.34
CA SER A 66 -0.28 32.91 -12.50
C SER A 66 1.06 32.15 -12.63
N GLU A 67 1.15 31.42 -13.74
CA GLU A 67 2.30 31.06 -14.59
C GLU A 67 3.13 29.80 -14.33
N CYS A 68 3.24 29.05 -15.43
CA CYS A 68 3.96 27.82 -15.69
C CYS A 68 5.38 28.18 -16.16
N GLU A 69 6.40 27.44 -15.74
CA GLU A 69 7.73 27.45 -16.39
C GLU A 69 8.28 26.02 -16.41
N GLU A 70 8.64 25.59 -17.62
CA GLU A 70 9.16 24.28 -18.02
C GLU A 70 10.66 24.45 -18.31
N VAL A 71 11.55 23.62 -17.75
CA VAL A 71 12.87 23.34 -18.38
C VAL A 71 13.25 21.88 -18.16
N LEU A 72 13.48 21.21 -19.29
CA LEU A 72 13.95 19.84 -19.44
C LEU A 72 15.49 19.73 -19.39
N SER A 73 15.94 18.51 -19.04
CA SER A 73 17.05 17.75 -19.65
C SER A 73 18.43 17.62 -18.96
N ASN A 74 18.87 16.35 -19.00
CA ASN A 74 20.23 15.81 -19.24
C ASN A 74 21.15 15.56 -18.01
N GLY A 75 21.88 14.45 -17.85
CA GLY A 75 22.07 13.22 -18.61
C GLY A 75 22.98 12.24 -17.83
N ASN A 76 22.92 10.96 -18.17
CA ASN A 76 23.50 9.79 -17.46
C ASN A 76 25.02 9.59 -17.64
N SER A 77 25.69 8.90 -16.70
CA SER A 77 26.61 7.74 -16.95
C SER A 77 27.20 7.19 -15.61
N LEU A 78 26.95 5.92 -15.26
CA LEU A 78 27.85 4.72 -15.35
C LEU A 78 29.03 4.79 -14.33
N GLY A 79 29.01 4.15 -13.15
CA GLY A 79 29.15 2.71 -12.81
C GLY A 79 30.57 2.41 -12.24
N PRO A 80 30.90 1.31 -11.51
CA PRO A 80 30.12 0.11 -11.17
C PRO A 80 30.29 -0.54 -9.73
N ASP A 81 29.46 -1.56 -9.46
CA ASP A 81 29.58 -2.73 -8.53
C ASP A 81 29.52 -2.55 -6.98
N VAL A 82 28.72 -3.26 -6.17
CA VAL A 82 28.07 -4.59 -6.25
C VAL A 82 26.77 -4.65 -5.42
N LYS A 83 25.80 -5.45 -5.91
CA LYS A 83 24.68 -6.14 -5.21
C LYS A 83 23.27 -5.55 -5.36
N GLY A 84 22.62 -5.94 -6.47
CA GLY A 84 21.15 -5.99 -6.59
C GLY A 84 20.64 -5.70 -8.00
N LYS A 85 20.75 -6.64 -8.93
CA LYS A 85 20.12 -6.56 -10.26
C LYS A 85 19.83 -8.02 -10.71
N LEU A 86 18.70 -8.38 -11.34
CA LEU A 86 18.24 -7.85 -12.62
C LEU A 86 16.73 -8.00 -12.85
N VAL A 87 16.14 -6.91 -13.35
CA VAL A 87 15.08 -6.97 -14.38
C VAL A 87 15.71 -7.64 -15.61
N ALA A 88 15.19 -8.81 -15.99
CA ALA A 88 15.56 -9.49 -17.21
C ALA A 88 14.36 -9.46 -18.16
N ASN A 89 14.62 -8.98 -19.37
CA ASN A 89 13.74 -9.01 -20.52
C ASN A 89 13.19 -10.44 -20.74
N ASN A 90 11.96 -10.52 -21.24
CA ASN A 90 11.46 -11.69 -21.98
C ASN A 90 12.60 -12.21 -22.85
N HIS A 91 13.00 -13.48 -22.69
CA HIS A 91 13.77 -14.36 -23.59
C HIS A 91 14.62 -15.34 -22.75
N LYS A 92 13.94 -16.24 -21.99
CA LYS A 92 14.38 -17.58 -21.51
C LYS A 92 13.72 -17.90 -20.17
N CYS A 93 12.58 -18.60 -20.23
CA CYS A 93 12.30 -19.70 -19.29
C CYS A 93 11.04 -20.48 -19.70
N LYS A 94 10.94 -20.86 -20.97
CA LYS A 94 9.87 -21.79 -21.38
C LYS A 94 10.07 -23.15 -20.69
N ASP A 95 11.32 -23.53 -20.45
CA ASP A 95 11.68 -24.84 -19.88
C ASP A 95 11.40 -24.96 -18.37
N SER A 96 11.60 -23.91 -17.56
CA SER A 96 11.28 -23.99 -16.12
C SER A 96 9.78 -23.97 -15.84
N LEU A 97 9.01 -23.27 -16.68
CA LEU A 97 7.55 -23.28 -16.63
C LEU A 97 7.00 -24.67 -16.95
N ASN A 98 7.57 -25.37 -17.94
CA ASN A 98 7.17 -26.73 -18.31
C ASN A 98 7.51 -27.76 -17.21
N LEU A 99 8.66 -27.62 -16.55
CA LEU A 99 9.00 -28.48 -15.41
C LEU A 99 8.08 -28.20 -14.20
N ALA A 100 7.78 -26.93 -13.92
CA ALA A 100 6.91 -26.55 -12.83
C ALA A 100 5.44 -26.98 -13.07
N THR A 101 4.95 -26.94 -14.31
CA THR A 101 3.62 -27.46 -14.66
C THR A 101 3.57 -28.98 -14.54
N GLU A 102 4.63 -29.69 -14.95
CA GLU A 102 4.74 -31.14 -14.82
C GLU A 102 4.76 -31.60 -13.35
N LEU A 103 5.58 -30.97 -12.50
CA LEU A 103 5.60 -31.25 -11.05
C LEU A 103 4.22 -31.03 -10.42
N ARG A 104 3.51 -29.98 -10.84
CA ARG A 104 2.16 -29.67 -10.36
C ARG A 104 1.13 -30.68 -10.83
N ALA A 105 1.24 -31.20 -12.05
CA ALA A 105 0.37 -32.26 -12.57
C ALA A 105 0.59 -33.57 -11.81
N LYS A 106 1.84 -33.97 -11.60
CA LYS A 106 2.21 -35.17 -10.84
C LYS A 106 1.72 -35.14 -9.39
N ALA A 107 1.78 -33.97 -8.73
CA ALA A 107 1.22 -33.79 -7.39
C ALA A 107 -0.32 -33.93 -7.37
N ARG A 108 -1.01 -33.42 -8.40
CA ARG A 108 -2.48 -33.52 -8.53
C ARG A 108 -2.92 -34.96 -8.78
N GLU A 109 -2.16 -35.73 -9.56
CA GLU A 109 -2.47 -37.14 -9.81
C GLU A 109 -2.35 -37.99 -8.54
N ARG A 110 -1.26 -37.85 -7.77
CA ARG A 110 -1.10 -38.52 -6.47
C ARG A 110 -2.24 -38.18 -5.49
N ALA A 111 -2.75 -36.94 -5.52
CA ALA A 111 -3.90 -36.56 -4.71
C ALA A 111 -5.18 -37.31 -5.12
N ARG A 112 -5.40 -37.50 -6.43
CA ARG A 112 -6.54 -38.27 -6.98
C ARG A 112 -6.45 -39.75 -6.62
N GLU A 113 -5.26 -40.35 -6.66
CA GLU A 113 -5.03 -41.74 -6.26
C GLU A 113 -5.38 -41.95 -4.78
N ARG A 114 -4.90 -41.07 -3.90
CA ARG A 114 -5.27 -41.08 -2.47
C ARG A 114 -6.77 -40.93 -2.24
N THR A 115 -7.47 -40.15 -3.05
CA THR A 115 -8.93 -40.05 -2.94
C THR A 115 -9.64 -41.31 -3.43
N LYS A 116 -9.08 -42.05 -4.40
CA LYS A 116 -9.65 -43.33 -4.84
C LYS A 116 -9.43 -44.43 -3.81
N GLU A 117 -8.22 -44.51 -3.23
CA GLU A 117 -7.87 -45.48 -2.19
C GLU A 117 -8.71 -45.28 -0.91
N LYS A 118 -9.07 -44.05 -0.56
CA LYS A 118 -9.95 -43.76 0.57
C LYS A 118 -11.43 -44.09 0.33
N MET A 119 -11.82 -44.31 -0.93
CA MET A 119 -13.21 -44.54 -1.34
C MET A 119 -13.46 -46.00 -1.78
N CYS A 120 -12.41 -46.84 -1.74
CA CYS A 120 -12.49 -48.30 -1.80
C CYS A 120 -12.35 -48.88 -0.39
#